data_AF-A0A5N7XY66-F1
#
_entry.id   AF-A0A5N7XY66-F1
#
_cell.length_a   1.000
_cell.length_b   1.000
_cell.length_c   1.000
_cell.angle_alpha   90.00
_cell.angle_beta   90.00
_cell.angle_gamma   90.00
#
_symmetry.space_group_name_H-M   'P 1'
#
loop_
_entity.id
_entity.type
_entity.pdbx_description
1 polymer ?
#
loop_
_entity_poly.entity_id
_entity_poly.type
_entity_poly.pdbx_seq_one_letter_code
_entity_poly.pdbx_strand_id
1 'polypeptide(L)'
;MQHLVSPVGIVHSCFKEKFAIPRQPHLAPAARGVLELLPPFDQGDAVQGLEQVSHVWLLFLFHQALEDKPRLKVRPPRLGGNQSVGVFSTRATHRPNGIGQSVVRLERVEPGRLHLSGIDLLDGTPVLDIKPYVPYADSVAEAHNGMADAPPPLIPVDWQDAALQQAQQHALRLGQPLVALIEQCLAQDPRPAYQQPQPDRRYGARFWDLDVHWHYPEPGRIRVLDVQTAAT
;
A
#
# COMPACT_ATOMS: atom_id res chain seq x y z
N MET A 1 10.59 -30.48 2.11
CA MET A 1 9.32 -30.65 1.38
C MET A 1 8.86 -29.28 0.93
N GLN A 2 8.47 -29.12 -0.33
CA GLN A 2 7.88 -27.87 -0.82
C GLN A 2 6.35 -27.96 -0.73
N HIS A 3 5.70 -26.84 -0.48
CA HIS A 3 4.23 -26.74 -0.44
C HIS A 3 3.79 -25.78 -1.54
N LEU A 4 2.72 -26.15 -2.24
CA LEU A 4 2.09 -25.32 -3.26
C LEU A 4 0.93 -24.54 -2.62
N VAL A 5 0.81 -23.28 -3.00
CA VAL A 5 -0.31 -22.42 -2.64
C VAL A 5 -0.90 -21.82 -3.91
N SER A 6 -2.21 -21.61 -3.91
CA SER A 6 -2.94 -21.00 -5.02
C SER A 6 -3.64 -19.74 -4.50
N PRO A 7 -3.69 -18.65 -5.28
CA PRO A 7 -4.45 -17.47 -4.89
C PRO A 7 -5.94 -17.77 -4.75
N VAL A 8 -6.57 -17.18 -3.74
CA VAL A 8 -8.03 -17.16 -3.55
C VAL A 8 -8.69 -15.93 -4.18
N GLY A 9 -7.89 -14.92 -4.53
CA GLY A 9 -8.36 -13.68 -5.12
C GLY A 9 -7.23 -12.80 -5.66
N ILE A 10 -7.58 -11.79 -6.45
CA ILE A 10 -6.68 -10.77 -6.99
C ILE A 10 -7.15 -9.39 -6.51
N VAL A 11 -6.23 -8.57 -6.03
CA VAL A 11 -6.52 -7.19 -5.63
C VAL A 11 -6.44 -6.25 -6.83
N HIS A 12 -7.51 -5.51 -7.06
CA HIS A 12 -7.55 -4.32 -7.92
C HIS A 12 -7.42 -3.09 -7.03
N SER A 13 -6.28 -2.39 -7.09
CA SER A 13 -5.97 -1.29 -6.17
C SER A 13 -5.79 0.04 -6.88
N CYS A 14 -5.78 1.09 -6.07
CA CYS A 14 -5.40 2.42 -6.49
C CYS A 14 -3.91 2.56 -6.87
N PHE A 15 -3.06 1.58 -6.57
CA PHE A 15 -1.60 1.69 -6.80
C PHE A 15 -1.19 0.92 -8.05
N LYS A 16 -0.79 1.61 -9.12
CA LYS A 16 -0.34 0.95 -10.37
C LYS A 16 1.15 0.67 -10.44
N GLU A 17 1.91 1.18 -9.48
CA GLU A 17 3.33 0.94 -9.35
C GLU A 17 3.75 0.93 -7.88
N LYS A 18 4.96 0.42 -7.60
CA LYS A 18 5.47 0.28 -6.22
C LYS A 18 5.79 1.63 -5.56
N PHE A 19 6.09 2.65 -6.36
CA PHE A 19 6.46 3.96 -5.84
C PHE A 19 5.22 4.65 -5.26
N ALA A 20 5.40 5.35 -4.13
CA ALA A 20 4.33 5.98 -3.34
C ALA A 20 3.28 5.05 -2.69
N ILE A 21 3.41 3.72 -2.80
CA ILE A 21 2.65 2.81 -1.92
C ILE A 21 3.09 3.04 -0.47
N PRO A 22 2.14 3.16 0.48
CA PRO A 22 2.47 3.25 1.90
C PRO A 22 3.37 2.11 2.35
N ARG A 23 4.35 2.40 3.21
CA ARG A 23 5.33 1.37 3.65
C ARG A 23 4.73 0.30 4.56
N GLN A 24 3.59 0.60 5.17
CA GLN A 24 2.84 -0.26 6.08
C GLN A 24 1.33 0.03 5.89
N PRO A 25 0.46 -0.92 6.26
CA PRO A 25 -0.99 -0.72 6.23
C PRO A 25 -1.40 0.47 7.11
N HIS A 26 -2.60 1.01 6.88
CA HIS A 26 -3.21 2.13 7.63
C HIS A 26 -2.54 3.50 7.53
N LEU A 27 -1.34 3.62 6.95
CA LEU A 27 -0.70 4.94 6.77
C LEU A 27 -1.39 5.81 5.70
N ALA A 28 -2.20 5.20 4.82
CA ALA A 28 -3.10 5.92 3.92
C ALA A 28 -4.52 5.32 3.97
N PRO A 29 -5.36 5.68 4.96
CA PRO A 29 -6.72 5.18 5.09
C PRO A 29 -7.62 5.44 3.85
N ALA A 30 -7.30 6.47 3.05
CA ALA A 30 -8.00 6.77 1.82
C ALA A 30 -7.69 5.80 0.67
N ALA A 31 -6.66 4.95 0.79
CA ALA A 31 -6.32 3.96 -0.23
C ALA A 31 -7.47 2.95 -0.37
N ARG A 32 -8.01 2.80 -1.58
CA ARG A 32 -9.14 1.91 -1.89
C ARG A 32 -8.71 0.80 -2.84
N GLY A 33 -9.35 -0.35 -2.68
CA GLY A 33 -9.26 -1.43 -3.64
C GLY A 33 -10.38 -2.44 -3.48
N VAL A 34 -10.45 -3.35 -4.44
CA VAL A 34 -11.40 -4.46 -4.46
C VAL A 34 -10.61 -5.74 -4.54
N LEU A 35 -10.86 -6.67 -3.63
CA LEU A 35 -10.40 -8.04 -3.77
C LEU A 35 -11.45 -8.81 -4.57
N GLU A 36 -11.13 -9.13 -5.81
CA GLU A 36 -11.91 -10.05 -6.65
C GLU A 36 -11.55 -11.48 -6.26
N LEU A 37 -12.52 -12.27 -5.80
CA LEU A 37 -12.34 -13.67 -5.45
C LEU A 37 -12.33 -14.52 -6.72
N LEU A 38 -11.46 -15.53 -6.73
CA LEU A 38 -11.38 -16.49 -7.81
C LEU A 38 -12.29 -17.69 -7.52
N PRO A 39 -12.81 -18.39 -8.55
CA PRO A 39 -13.51 -19.65 -8.36
C PRO A 39 -12.63 -20.67 -7.60
N PRO A 40 -13.23 -21.48 -6.70
CA PRO A 40 -14.65 -21.58 -6.39
C PRO A 40 -15.12 -20.63 -5.26
N PHE A 41 -14.29 -19.68 -4.83
CA PHE A 41 -14.56 -18.81 -3.67
C PHE A 41 -15.49 -17.64 -3.99
N ASP A 42 -15.81 -17.45 -5.26
CA ASP A 42 -16.53 -16.28 -5.80
C ASP A 42 -18.06 -16.36 -5.65
N GLN A 43 -18.60 -17.48 -5.16
CA GLN A 43 -20.05 -17.69 -5.03
C GLN A 43 -20.68 -17.05 -3.77
N GLY A 44 -19.85 -16.54 -2.85
CA GLY A 44 -20.31 -15.89 -1.61
C GLY A 44 -20.22 -16.79 -0.36
N ASP A 45 -20.34 -18.11 -0.50
CA ASP A 45 -20.27 -19.07 0.62
C ASP A 45 -18.99 -18.92 1.44
N ALA A 46 -17.85 -18.72 0.77
CA ALA A 46 -16.55 -18.57 1.42
C ALA A 46 -16.38 -17.27 2.23
N VAL A 47 -17.24 -16.28 2.02
CA VAL A 47 -17.18 -14.95 2.67
C VAL A 47 -18.38 -14.64 3.55
N GLN A 48 -19.33 -15.57 3.67
CA GLN A 48 -20.48 -15.43 4.56
C GLN A 48 -20.01 -15.19 6.00
N GLY A 49 -20.55 -14.15 6.65
CA GLY A 49 -20.20 -13.76 8.01
C GLY A 49 -19.12 -12.70 8.10
N LEU A 50 -18.38 -12.39 7.02
CA LEU A 50 -17.39 -11.32 7.04
C LEU A 50 -18.02 -9.94 7.25
N GLU A 51 -19.31 -9.76 6.93
CA GLU A 51 -20.05 -8.52 7.21
C GLU A 51 -20.15 -8.17 8.71
N GLN A 52 -19.83 -9.12 9.60
CA GLN A 52 -19.81 -8.93 11.05
C GLN A 52 -18.50 -8.33 11.57
N VAL A 53 -17.47 -8.18 10.72
CA VAL A 53 -16.17 -7.61 11.11
C VAL A 53 -15.85 -6.36 10.29
N SER A 54 -15.12 -5.43 10.92
CA SER A 54 -14.71 -4.19 10.26
C SER A 54 -13.35 -4.29 9.57
N HIS A 55 -12.53 -5.29 9.92
CA HIS A 55 -11.17 -5.46 9.42
C HIS A 55 -10.87 -6.92 9.16
N VAL A 56 -10.01 -7.16 8.17
CA VAL A 56 -9.50 -8.49 7.82
C VAL A 56 -7.99 -8.44 7.65
N TRP A 57 -7.33 -9.54 7.97
CA TRP A 57 -6.00 -9.86 7.50
C TRP A 57 -6.07 -10.37 6.06
N LEU A 58 -5.23 -9.82 5.20
CA LEU A 58 -4.90 -10.39 3.90
C LEU A 58 -3.49 -10.96 3.95
N LEU A 59 -3.36 -12.25 3.60
CA LEU A 59 -2.06 -12.85 3.29
C LEU A 59 -1.91 -12.87 1.78
N PHE A 60 -0.83 -12.32 1.25
CA PHE A 60 -0.69 -12.07 -0.19
C PHE A 60 0.72 -12.33 -0.68
N LEU A 61 0.89 -12.40 -2.01
CA LEU A 61 2.21 -12.54 -2.63
C LEU A 61 2.77 -11.18 -3.07
N PHE A 62 4.02 -10.89 -2.69
CA PHE A 62 4.85 -9.88 -3.33
C PHE A 62 5.25 -10.34 -4.73
N HIS A 63 4.28 -10.52 -5.62
CA HIS A 63 4.41 -11.15 -6.94
C HIS A 63 5.46 -10.48 -7.84
N GLN A 64 5.72 -9.17 -7.66
CA GLN A 64 6.80 -8.46 -8.36
C GLN A 64 8.16 -8.45 -7.62
N ALA A 65 8.31 -9.23 -6.56
CA ALA A 65 9.54 -9.34 -5.76
C ALA A 65 9.92 -10.80 -5.47
N LEU A 66 9.29 -11.76 -6.15
CA LEU A 66 9.66 -13.17 -6.09
C LEU A 66 11.04 -13.37 -6.72
N GLU A 67 11.88 -14.15 -6.05
CA GLU A 67 13.25 -14.43 -6.48
C GLU A 67 13.50 -15.94 -6.37
N ASP A 68 14.16 -16.51 -7.38
CA ASP A 68 14.54 -17.94 -7.38
C ASP A 68 15.54 -18.27 -6.26
N LYS A 69 16.38 -17.28 -5.91
CA LYS A 69 17.40 -17.42 -4.87
C LYS A 69 17.00 -16.60 -3.64
N PRO A 70 16.81 -17.23 -2.46
CA PRO A 70 16.38 -16.52 -1.27
C PRO A 70 17.46 -15.58 -0.75
N ARG A 71 17.07 -14.35 -0.40
CA ARG A 71 17.95 -13.42 0.33
C ARG A 71 17.91 -13.72 1.83
N LEU A 72 19.09 -13.90 2.43
CA LEU A 72 19.22 -14.05 3.89
C LEU A 72 19.32 -12.71 4.61
N LYS A 73 19.75 -11.66 3.91
CA LYS A 73 19.93 -10.31 4.44
C LYS A 73 19.36 -9.26 3.51
N VAL A 74 18.96 -8.13 4.10
CA VAL A 74 18.40 -6.96 3.40
C VAL A 74 18.94 -5.67 4.01
N ARG A 75 18.72 -4.55 3.32
CA ARG A 75 19.12 -3.20 3.75
C ARG A 75 17.88 -2.31 3.89
N PRO A 76 17.22 -2.29 5.07
CA PRO A 76 16.00 -1.51 5.27
C PRO A 76 16.26 0.00 5.13
N PRO A 77 15.37 0.77 4.48
CA PRO A 77 15.49 2.23 4.39
C PRO A 77 15.57 2.91 5.77
N ARG A 78 14.88 2.36 6.78
CA ARG A 78 14.86 2.88 8.16
C ARG A 78 16.23 2.84 8.84
N LEU A 79 17.14 1.98 8.39
CA LEU A 79 18.53 1.91 8.89
C LEU A 79 19.51 2.68 7.99
N GLY A 80 19.02 3.74 7.35
CA GLY A 80 19.80 4.58 6.42
C GLY A 80 20.25 3.86 5.14
N GLY A 81 19.74 2.66 4.85
CA GLY A 81 20.08 1.86 3.66
C GLY A 81 21.49 1.23 3.66
N ASN A 82 22.35 1.60 4.62
CA ASN A 82 23.75 1.14 4.66
C ASN A 82 23.98 -0.02 5.64
N GLN A 83 23.06 -0.25 6.58
CA GLN A 83 23.13 -1.38 7.50
C GLN A 83 22.44 -2.61 6.89
N SER A 84 23.10 -3.77 6.96
CA SER A 84 22.59 -5.05 6.48
C SER A 84 22.16 -5.92 7.66
N VAL A 85 20.90 -6.35 7.67
CA VAL A 85 20.28 -7.15 8.75
C VAL A 85 19.62 -8.40 8.18
N GLY A 86 19.31 -9.38 9.03
CA GLY A 86 18.65 -10.61 8.61
C GLY A 86 17.26 -10.34 8.03
N VAL A 87 16.87 -11.06 6.97
CA VAL A 87 15.59 -10.82 6.29
C VAL A 87 14.38 -10.96 7.23
N PHE A 88 14.42 -11.91 8.17
CA PHE A 88 13.34 -12.17 9.12
C PHE A 88 13.25 -11.17 10.27
N SER A 89 14.25 -10.31 10.46
CA SER A 89 14.13 -9.17 11.39
C SER A 89 13.44 -7.97 10.72
N THR A 90 12.86 -8.12 9.53
CA THR A 90 12.30 -7.01 8.75
C THR A 90 10.99 -7.41 8.09
N ARG A 91 10.27 -6.41 7.57
CA ARG A 91 9.13 -6.58 6.66
C ARG A 91 9.49 -6.29 5.20
N ALA A 92 10.73 -6.58 4.79
CA ALA A 92 11.16 -6.41 3.40
C ALA A 92 10.31 -7.28 2.45
N THR A 93 10.10 -6.85 1.22
CA THR A 93 9.34 -7.62 0.22
C THR A 93 10.13 -8.82 -0.32
N HIS A 94 11.45 -8.67 -0.44
CA HIS A 94 12.38 -9.73 -0.84
C HIS A 94 12.62 -10.70 0.32
N ARG A 95 11.92 -11.84 0.31
CA ARG A 95 11.97 -12.87 1.36
C ARG A 95 11.92 -14.26 0.73
N PRO A 96 12.40 -15.32 1.42
CA PRO A 96 12.40 -16.69 0.87
C PRO A 96 11.03 -17.16 0.39
N ASN A 97 9.98 -16.84 1.15
CA ASN A 97 8.60 -16.92 0.71
C ASN A 97 8.08 -15.49 0.67
N GLY A 98 7.78 -14.98 -0.53
CA GLY A 98 7.32 -13.60 -0.76
C GLY A 98 5.92 -13.32 -0.23
N ILE A 99 5.60 -13.77 0.98
CA ILE A 99 4.31 -13.59 1.63
C ILE A 99 4.33 -12.27 2.40
N GLY A 100 3.39 -11.41 2.03
CA GLY A 100 3.02 -10.19 2.75
C GLY A 100 1.79 -10.42 3.61
N GLN A 101 1.59 -9.52 4.56
CA GLN A 101 0.44 -9.50 5.46
C GLN A 101 0.00 -8.05 5.67
N SER A 102 -1.30 -7.78 5.50
CA SER A 102 -1.90 -6.47 5.68
C SER A 102 -3.20 -6.58 6.48
N VAL A 103 -3.37 -5.78 7.53
CA VAL A 103 -4.71 -5.54 8.10
C VAL A 103 -5.32 -4.44 7.25
N VAL A 104 -6.52 -4.67 6.73
CA VAL A 104 -7.25 -3.69 5.94
C VAL A 104 -8.67 -3.56 6.45
N ARG A 105 -9.29 -2.40 6.22
CA ARG A 105 -10.69 -2.19 6.55
C ARG A 105 -11.58 -2.84 5.49
N LEU A 106 -12.57 -3.59 5.95
CA LEU A 106 -13.61 -4.17 5.11
C LEU A 106 -14.80 -3.20 5.08
N GLU A 107 -15.04 -2.60 3.92
CA GLU A 107 -16.09 -1.60 3.74
C GLU A 107 -17.40 -2.23 3.27
N ARG A 108 -17.32 -3.28 2.45
CA ARG A 108 -18.49 -4.01 1.93
C ARG A 108 -18.11 -5.42 1.50
N VAL A 109 -19.01 -6.36 1.74
CA VAL A 109 -18.93 -7.75 1.27
C VAL A 109 -19.99 -7.95 0.17
N GLU A 110 -19.58 -8.49 -0.96
CA GLU A 110 -20.45 -8.93 -2.06
C GLU A 110 -20.02 -10.34 -2.51
N PRO A 111 -20.92 -11.14 -3.11
CA PRO A 111 -20.50 -12.36 -3.79
C PRO A 111 -19.37 -12.07 -4.78
N GLY A 112 -18.25 -12.76 -4.63
CA GLY A 112 -17.08 -12.60 -5.49
C GLY A 112 -16.22 -11.37 -5.22
N ARG A 113 -16.61 -10.42 -4.36
CA ARG A 113 -15.87 -9.15 -4.18
C ARG A 113 -15.89 -8.63 -2.76
N LEU A 114 -14.71 -8.26 -2.25
CA LEU A 114 -14.58 -7.51 -1.00
C LEU A 114 -14.10 -6.09 -1.30
N HIS A 115 -14.81 -5.08 -0.83
CA HIS A 115 -14.43 -3.68 -0.96
C HIS A 115 -13.62 -3.27 0.25
N LEU A 116 -12.42 -2.74 0.00
CA LEU A 116 -11.39 -2.57 1.02
C LEU A 116 -10.88 -1.13 1.08
N SER A 117 -10.42 -0.72 2.26
CA SER A 117 -9.69 0.52 2.44
C SER A 117 -8.51 0.43 3.41
N GLY A 118 -7.64 1.43 3.39
CA GLY A 118 -6.37 1.42 4.13
C GLY A 118 -5.38 0.39 3.60
N ILE A 119 -5.52 -0.01 2.34
CA ILE A 119 -4.69 -1.01 1.68
C ILE A 119 -3.28 -0.48 1.37
N ASP A 120 -2.31 -1.39 1.26
CA ASP A 120 -0.92 -1.15 0.88
C ASP A 120 -0.45 -2.14 -0.21
N LEU A 121 -1.38 -2.60 -1.05
CA LEU A 121 -1.14 -3.64 -2.05
C LEU A 121 -1.09 -3.06 -3.47
N LEU A 122 -0.10 -3.48 -4.25
CA LEU A 122 -0.01 -3.16 -5.67
C LEU A 122 -1.20 -3.78 -6.44
N ASP A 123 -1.67 -3.10 -7.46
CA ASP A 123 -2.69 -3.63 -8.37
C ASP A 123 -2.24 -4.97 -9.00
N GLY A 124 -3.16 -5.91 -9.10
CA GLY A 124 -2.88 -7.28 -9.55
C GLY A 124 -2.27 -8.19 -8.47
N THR A 125 -2.15 -7.74 -7.22
CA THR A 125 -1.56 -8.55 -6.15
C THR A 125 -2.41 -9.79 -5.85
N PRO A 126 -1.84 -11.01 -5.94
CA PRO A 126 -2.55 -12.24 -5.58
C PRO A 126 -2.67 -12.38 -4.05
N VAL A 127 -3.89 -12.65 -3.57
CA VAL A 127 -4.19 -12.95 -2.18
C VAL A 127 -4.27 -14.46 -2.00
N LEU A 128 -3.56 -14.97 -0.99
CA LEU A 128 -3.53 -16.38 -0.62
C LEU A 128 -4.61 -16.74 0.40
N ASP A 129 -4.96 -15.81 1.28
CA ASP A 129 -5.87 -16.09 2.38
C ASP A 129 -6.46 -14.79 2.98
N ILE A 130 -7.64 -14.92 3.57
CA ILE A 130 -8.42 -13.83 4.19
C ILE A 130 -8.86 -14.31 5.57
N LYS A 131 -8.57 -13.53 6.62
CA LYS A 131 -9.00 -13.87 7.99
C LYS A 131 -9.64 -12.66 8.66
N PRO A 132 -10.74 -12.83 9.42
CA PRO A 132 -11.26 -11.74 10.24
C PRO A 132 -10.19 -11.29 11.24
N TYR A 133 -10.03 -9.98 11.40
CA TYR A 133 -9.18 -9.43 12.46
C TYR A 133 -9.88 -9.65 13.81
N VAL A 134 -9.16 -10.19 14.78
CA VAL A 134 -9.68 -10.51 16.11
C VAL A 134 -8.99 -9.63 17.15
N PRO A 135 -9.59 -8.51 17.60
CA PRO A 135 -8.88 -7.51 18.40
C PRO A 135 -8.22 -8.05 19.66
N TYR A 136 -8.87 -8.97 20.39
CA TYR A 136 -8.31 -9.52 21.63
C TYR A 136 -7.12 -10.47 21.40
N ALA A 137 -6.95 -11.00 20.18
CA ALA A 137 -5.90 -11.95 19.84
C ALA A 137 -4.78 -11.31 19.00
N ASP A 138 -5.15 -10.39 18.10
CA ASP A 138 -4.24 -9.76 17.14
C ASP A 138 -3.66 -8.43 17.64
N SER A 139 -4.24 -7.83 18.68
CA SER A 139 -3.73 -6.61 19.31
C SER A 139 -2.93 -6.95 20.56
N VAL A 140 -1.61 -6.74 20.51
CA VAL A 140 -0.67 -7.01 21.62
C VAL A 140 -0.10 -5.67 22.07
N ALA A 141 -0.67 -5.08 23.12
CA ALA A 141 -0.36 -3.72 23.55
C ALA A 141 1.09 -3.55 24.05
N GLU A 142 1.67 -4.62 24.58
CA GLU A 142 3.05 -4.68 25.10
C GLU A 142 4.11 -4.94 24.02
N ALA A 143 3.70 -5.12 22.75
CA ALA A 143 4.63 -5.39 21.67
C ALA A 143 5.61 -4.22 21.46
N HIS A 144 6.88 -4.54 21.25
CA HIS A 144 7.94 -3.56 20.99
C HIS A 144 8.70 -3.87 19.70
N ASN A 145 9.10 -2.84 18.97
CA ASN A 145 9.93 -2.95 17.78
C ASN A 145 10.96 -1.80 17.72
N GLY A 146 12.20 -2.07 18.13
CA GLY A 146 13.27 -1.06 18.15
C GLY A 146 13.70 -0.50 16.77
N MET A 147 13.23 -1.07 15.65
CA MET A 147 13.46 -0.52 14.30
C MET A 147 12.26 0.25 13.74
N ALA A 148 11.08 0.04 14.30
CA ALA A 148 9.82 0.53 13.76
C ALA A 148 8.77 0.65 14.87
N ASP A 149 9.07 1.44 15.89
CA ASP A 149 8.24 1.72 17.05
C ASP A 149 7.11 2.72 16.73
N ALA A 150 7.34 3.63 15.80
CA ALA A 150 6.39 4.66 15.38
C ALA A 150 6.19 4.72 13.85
N PRO A 151 5.06 5.32 13.39
CA PRO A 151 4.93 5.75 12.01
C PRO A 151 6.01 6.81 11.66
N PRO A 152 6.41 6.91 10.38
CA PRO A 152 7.34 7.96 9.97
C PRO A 152 6.75 9.35 10.22
N PRO A 153 7.58 10.36 10.54
CA PRO A 153 7.10 11.74 10.63
C PRO A 153 6.53 12.16 9.27
N LEU A 154 5.37 12.79 9.31
CA LEU A 154 4.71 13.29 8.10
C LEU A 154 5.28 14.66 7.71
N ILE A 155 5.43 14.89 6.41
CA ILE A 155 5.81 16.19 5.86
C ILE A 155 4.60 16.90 5.23
N PRO A 156 4.51 18.24 5.31
CA PRO A 156 3.43 18.98 4.69
C PRO A 156 3.38 18.77 3.16
N VAL A 157 2.16 18.62 2.66
CA VAL A 157 1.85 18.51 1.23
C VAL A 157 1.00 19.72 0.86
N ASP A 158 1.57 20.64 0.08
CA ASP A 158 0.82 21.74 -0.51
C ASP A 158 0.46 21.42 -1.96
N TRP A 159 -0.52 22.16 -2.47
CA TRP A 159 -0.97 22.05 -3.85
C TRP A 159 -0.68 23.34 -4.60
N GLN A 160 -0.36 23.23 -5.89
CA GLN A 160 -0.69 24.32 -6.80
C GLN A 160 -2.21 24.38 -7.00
N ASP A 161 -2.78 25.57 -7.14
CA ASP A 161 -4.22 25.76 -7.27
C ASP A 161 -4.80 24.95 -8.43
N ALA A 162 -4.12 24.95 -9.58
CA ALA A 162 -4.53 24.16 -10.75
C ALA A 162 -4.48 22.64 -10.48
N ALA A 163 -3.47 22.16 -9.74
CA ALA A 163 -3.34 20.75 -9.38
C ALA A 163 -4.45 20.29 -8.43
N LEU A 164 -4.82 21.13 -7.45
CA LEU A 164 -5.92 20.84 -6.54
C LEU A 164 -7.25 20.76 -7.30
N GLN A 165 -7.50 21.69 -8.22
CA GLN A 165 -8.70 21.66 -9.07
C GLN A 165 -8.76 20.39 -9.93
N GLN A 166 -7.64 20.00 -10.56
CA GLN A 166 -7.53 18.74 -11.31
C GLN A 166 -7.84 17.53 -10.43
N ALA A 167 -7.23 17.46 -9.23
CA ALA A 167 -7.44 16.37 -8.29
C ALA A 167 -8.90 16.28 -7.83
N GLN A 168 -9.56 17.40 -7.55
CA GLN A 168 -10.97 17.44 -7.16
C GLN A 168 -11.90 16.99 -8.31
N GLN A 169 -11.64 17.42 -9.55
CA GLN A 169 -12.39 16.97 -10.72
C GLN A 169 -12.23 15.45 -10.94
N HIS A 170 -11.02 14.94 -10.84
CA HIS A 170 -10.76 13.51 -10.97
C HIS A 170 -11.33 12.70 -9.80
N ALA A 171 -11.33 13.23 -8.57
CA ALA A 171 -11.96 12.60 -7.42
C ALA A 171 -13.47 12.38 -7.67
N LEU A 172 -14.16 13.39 -8.20
CA LEU A 172 -15.57 13.31 -8.58
C LEU A 172 -15.79 12.28 -9.69
N ARG A 173 -14.98 12.32 -10.75
CA ARG A 173 -15.06 11.37 -11.88
C ARG A 173 -14.89 9.92 -11.42
N LEU A 174 -13.91 9.65 -10.55
CA LEU A 174 -13.62 8.31 -10.06
C LEU A 174 -14.60 7.85 -8.98
N GLY A 175 -15.25 8.79 -8.28
CA GLY A 175 -15.98 8.50 -7.05
C GLY A 175 -15.05 8.02 -5.92
N GLN A 176 -13.83 8.56 -5.86
CA GLN A 176 -12.77 8.11 -4.96
C GLN A 176 -12.16 9.27 -4.16
N PRO A 177 -11.62 9.03 -2.95
CA PRO A 177 -11.01 10.07 -2.11
C PRO A 177 -9.59 10.45 -2.58
N LEU A 178 -9.45 10.84 -3.85
CA LEU A 178 -8.15 11.03 -4.51
C LEU A 178 -7.25 12.07 -3.82
N VAL A 179 -7.79 13.24 -3.46
CA VAL A 179 -7.01 14.31 -2.78
C VAL A 179 -6.40 13.78 -1.49
N ALA A 180 -7.22 13.15 -0.63
CA ALA A 180 -6.77 12.57 0.62
C ALA A 180 -5.76 11.43 0.43
N LEU A 181 -5.93 10.60 -0.60
CA LEU A 181 -4.97 9.54 -0.92
C LEU A 181 -3.60 10.13 -1.27
N ILE A 182 -3.57 11.12 -2.16
CA ILE A 182 -2.32 11.77 -2.58
C ILE A 182 -1.63 12.39 -1.37
N GLU A 183 -2.35 13.16 -0.55
CA GLU A 183 -1.79 13.77 0.67
C GLU A 183 -1.20 12.72 1.61
N GLN A 184 -1.96 11.66 1.91
CA GLN A 184 -1.53 10.62 2.86
C GLN A 184 -0.32 9.82 2.35
N CYS A 185 -0.26 9.53 1.05
CA CYS A 185 0.88 8.83 0.44
C CYS A 185 2.12 9.72 0.37
N LEU A 186 1.97 10.97 -0.08
CA LEU A 186 3.10 11.89 -0.25
C LEU A 186 3.64 12.37 1.09
N ALA A 187 2.79 12.60 2.10
CA ALA A 187 3.22 13.04 3.43
C ALA A 187 4.16 12.05 4.12
N GLN A 188 4.17 10.77 3.72
CA GLN A 188 5.11 9.76 4.22
C GLN A 188 6.52 9.87 3.60
N ASP A 189 6.77 10.87 2.75
CA ASP A 189 8.02 11.11 2.05
C ASP A 189 8.45 9.88 1.21
N PRO A 190 7.81 9.65 0.04
CA PRO A 190 8.01 8.43 -0.74
C PRO A 190 9.40 8.34 -1.38
N ARG A 191 10.17 9.43 -1.43
CA ARG A 191 11.51 9.40 -2.03
C ARG A 191 12.43 8.41 -1.29
N PRO A 192 13.45 7.87 -1.97
CA PRO A 192 14.48 7.11 -1.28
C PRO A 192 15.23 7.98 -0.27
N ALA A 193 15.41 7.49 0.96
CA ALA A 193 15.97 8.25 2.09
C ALA A 193 17.39 8.82 1.83
N TYR A 194 18.15 8.23 0.92
CA TYR A 194 19.49 8.69 0.55
C TYR A 194 19.49 9.87 -0.45
N GLN A 195 18.34 10.22 -1.03
CA GLN A 195 18.25 11.32 -1.98
C GLN A 195 18.08 12.66 -1.27
N GLN A 196 18.92 13.64 -1.62
CA GLN A 196 18.71 15.04 -1.30
C GLN A 196 18.11 15.72 -2.55
N PRO A 197 16.79 15.99 -2.59
CA PRO A 197 16.16 16.55 -3.77
C PRO A 197 16.63 17.99 -4.01
N GLN A 198 16.98 18.29 -5.26
CA GLN A 198 17.08 19.67 -5.72
C GLN A 198 15.66 20.22 -5.95
N PRO A 199 15.38 21.52 -5.70
CA PRO A 199 14.03 22.07 -5.79
C PRO A 199 13.35 21.94 -7.16
N ASP A 200 14.12 21.83 -8.24
CA ASP A 200 13.66 21.66 -9.61
C ASP A 200 13.38 20.20 -9.99
N ARG A 201 13.87 19.24 -9.19
CA ARG A 201 13.66 17.81 -9.46
C ARG A 201 12.20 17.44 -9.28
N ARG A 202 11.61 16.92 -10.37
CA ARG A 202 10.24 16.39 -10.38
C ARG A 202 10.23 14.91 -10.04
N TYR A 203 9.21 14.53 -9.30
CA TYR A 203 8.85 13.16 -8.97
C TYR A 203 7.45 12.89 -9.54
N GLY A 204 7.17 11.64 -9.86
CA GLY A 204 5.88 11.20 -10.36
C GLY A 204 5.50 9.88 -9.73
N ALA A 205 4.20 9.68 -9.50
CA ALA A 205 3.64 8.40 -9.12
C ALA A 205 2.28 8.18 -9.75
N ARG A 206 1.93 6.92 -10.02
CA ARG A 206 0.64 6.57 -10.64
C ARG A 206 -0.39 6.05 -9.63
N PHE A 207 -1.52 6.75 -9.55
CA PHE A 207 -2.71 6.35 -8.79
C PHE A 207 -3.88 6.12 -9.75
N TRP A 208 -4.49 4.93 -9.75
CA TRP A 208 -5.47 4.52 -10.76
C TRP A 208 -4.97 4.81 -12.19
N ASP A 209 -5.69 5.64 -12.96
CA ASP A 209 -5.37 6.08 -14.31
C ASP A 209 -4.74 7.48 -14.34
N LEU A 210 -4.16 7.94 -13.23
CA LEU A 210 -3.64 9.29 -13.06
C LEU A 210 -2.15 9.30 -12.71
N ASP A 211 -1.40 10.12 -13.44
CA ASP A 211 -0.03 10.49 -13.10
C ASP A 211 -0.06 11.75 -12.22
N VAL A 212 0.53 11.65 -11.03
CA VAL A 212 0.62 12.74 -10.05
C VAL A 212 2.07 13.19 -9.96
N HIS A 213 2.33 14.47 -10.26
CA HIS A 213 3.67 15.02 -10.22
C HIS A 213 3.85 15.99 -9.06
N TRP A 214 5.02 15.94 -8.42
CA TRP A 214 5.37 16.87 -7.34
C TRP A 214 6.86 17.18 -7.34
N HIS A 215 7.23 18.15 -6.52
CA HIS A 215 8.62 18.47 -6.19
C HIS A 215 8.76 18.83 -4.71
N TYR A 216 10.00 19.04 -4.27
CA TYR A 216 10.32 19.49 -2.93
C TYR A 216 10.84 20.93 -3.00
N PRO A 217 9.97 21.97 -2.89
CA PRO A 217 10.40 23.37 -3.02
C PRO A 217 11.45 23.76 -1.96
N GLU A 218 11.37 23.13 -0.79
CA GLU A 218 12.33 23.24 0.30
C GLU A 218 12.42 21.87 1.02
N PRO A 219 13.52 21.59 1.75
CA PRO A 219 13.67 20.33 2.48
C PRO A 219 12.50 20.09 3.44
N GLY A 220 11.90 18.90 3.37
CA GLY A 220 10.80 18.50 4.27
C GLY A 220 9.44 19.08 3.90
N ARG A 221 9.25 19.56 2.66
CA ARG A 221 7.96 20.03 2.15
C ARG A 221 7.73 19.52 0.74
N ILE A 222 6.51 19.09 0.45
CA ILE A 222 6.09 18.65 -0.89
C ILE A 222 5.13 19.68 -1.48
N ARG A 223 5.26 19.93 -2.77
CA ARG A 223 4.24 20.64 -3.55
C ARG A 223 3.80 19.82 -4.76
N VAL A 224 2.52 19.48 -4.82
CA VAL A 224 1.91 18.83 -5.99
C VAL A 224 1.77 19.84 -7.12
N LEU A 225 2.30 19.46 -8.29
CA LEU A 225 2.43 20.31 -9.47
C LEU A 225 1.23 20.15 -10.41
N ASP A 226 0.80 18.91 -10.64
CA ASP A 226 -0.31 18.56 -11.50
C ASP A 226 -0.82 17.13 -11.22
N VAL A 227 -2.06 16.87 -11.63
CA VAL A 227 -2.69 15.56 -11.64
C VAL A 227 -3.32 15.37 -13.01
N GLN A 228 -2.78 14.45 -13.82
CA GLN A 228 -3.17 14.27 -15.21
C GLN A 228 -3.57 12.83 -15.48
N THR A 229 -4.45 12.60 -16.45
CA THR A 229 -4.70 11.24 -16.95
C THR A 229 -3.42 10.68 -17.57
N ALA A 230 -3.04 9.48 -17.13
CA ALA A 230 -1.87 8.80 -17.65
C ALA A 230 -2.03 8.54 -19.15
N ALA A 231 -0.95 8.71 -19.91
CA ALA A 231 -0.93 8.31 -21.31
C ALA A 231 -1.06 6.77 -21.41
N THR A 232 -1.95 6.32 -22.30
CA THR A 232 -2.10 4.90 -22.69
C THR A 232 -0.87 4.36 -23.40
#